data_AF-A0A5B7SJT0-F1
#
_entry.id   AF-A0A5B7SJT0-F1
#
_cell.length_a   1.000
_cell.length_b   1.000
_cell.length_c   1.000
_cell.angle_alpha   90.00
_cell.angle_beta   90.00
_cell.angle_gamma   90.00
#
_symmetry.space_group_name_H-M   'P 1'
#
loop_
_entity.id
_entity.type
_entity.pdbx_description
1 polymer ?
#
loop_
_entity_poly.entity_id
_entity_poly.type
_entity_poly.pdbx_seq_one_letter_code
_entity_poly.pdbx_strand_id
1 'polypeptide(L)'
;MSYPVKIVLFFLLLLVASCETPQVILEEKEDRIQKEIEVNASELTKEAIAISDRLETYIKGYFQNKNGSAIPESLIPLGVDFEQNKDFFIEPFENLDASNQWAVREAATVDLQNVKSGIPDPHVTYLLLGTVLAPFGTKVVIEGDYPYARFFSIQVTAPFDGKSFCANRVMGPTEVSLADVDIDPLPGHVNPFLPGADRGATNRKYRVEIDLAHGDPVGLNPDFKPPYRMEDSKVYGAFLQSQGTGYALYNGKGPWNMGGLWIRYYAPDTDKGPTAGVPLPKIHYELPDGTKYFINSDFSGLLKTANLEQPAAETSEIEPTAPIGPGMGWYKNFGILRGSLEGVYQLNGWVTEANMQKVRNEDLRITGRGEFQPAPHHYEPSATGNNYATYIGRGMSLGRQKVAVLTGQLPTFPDTRGGTPVMETAQLRYFSITGYDVSVFRKTLGSAMHSVMDDEIIIDENRKYIIVYSRPEDRPANATAENGVTWVNWGPTSDQSLTFRWLSVGPEWESSPNPHEEELPYATADLAGSRYDETLLGGNTHTGHLGEYLPKVHYLKKLDFEALGASFRYSDIPEWTD
;
A
#
# COMPACT_ATOMS: atom_id res chain seq x y z
N MET A 1 0.69 -14.62 -19.16
CA MET A 1 1.42 -13.79 -18.18
C MET A 1 0.63 -12.49 -18.05
N SER A 2 0.20 -12.14 -16.84
CA SER A 2 -0.45 -10.85 -16.57
C SER A 2 0.52 -9.72 -16.91
N TYR A 3 0.01 -8.60 -17.42
CA TYR A 3 0.81 -7.43 -17.80
C TYR A 3 1.81 -6.97 -16.72
N PRO A 4 1.45 -6.83 -15.41
CA PRO A 4 2.38 -6.35 -14.37
C PRO A 4 3.69 -7.16 -14.28
N VAL A 5 3.62 -8.48 -14.49
CA VAL A 5 4.79 -9.38 -14.47
C VAL A 5 5.74 -9.08 -15.62
N LYS A 6 5.22 -8.74 -16.80
CA LYS A 6 6.09 -8.40 -17.95
C LYS A 6 6.86 -7.12 -17.72
N ILE A 7 6.30 -6.14 -17.00
CA ILE A 7 6.92 -4.82 -16.79
C ILE A 7 8.02 -4.90 -15.74
N VAL A 8 7.74 -5.46 -14.56
CA VAL A 8 8.77 -5.64 -13.51
C VAL A 8 9.91 -6.50 -14.05
N LEU A 9 9.59 -7.58 -14.78
CA LEU A 9 10.60 -8.43 -15.41
C LEU A 9 11.37 -7.71 -16.53
N PHE A 10 10.71 -6.90 -17.37
CA PHE A 10 11.36 -6.10 -18.41
C PHE A 10 12.31 -5.05 -17.83
N PHE A 11 11.93 -4.40 -16.72
CA PHE A 11 12.78 -3.44 -16.03
C PHE A 11 13.93 -4.08 -15.28
N LEU A 12 13.72 -5.19 -14.58
CA LEU A 12 14.80 -5.98 -14.00
C LEU A 12 15.76 -6.51 -15.09
N LEU A 13 15.25 -6.92 -16.25
CA LEU A 13 16.07 -7.33 -17.39
C LEU A 13 16.87 -6.16 -17.99
N LEU A 14 16.30 -4.95 -18.07
CA LEU A 14 17.01 -3.74 -18.49
C LEU A 14 18.08 -3.32 -17.49
N LEU A 15 17.79 -3.38 -16.19
CA LEU A 15 18.73 -3.10 -15.10
C LEU A 15 19.92 -4.05 -15.14
N VAL A 16 19.68 -5.36 -15.26
CA VAL A 16 20.73 -6.38 -15.38
C VAL A 16 21.52 -6.22 -16.69
N ALA A 17 20.87 -5.90 -17.81
CA ALA A 17 21.55 -5.67 -19.09
C ALA A 17 22.42 -4.39 -19.10
N SER A 18 22.04 -3.37 -18.33
CA SER A 18 22.81 -2.13 -18.17
C SER A 18 24.07 -2.28 -17.30
N CYS A 19 24.20 -3.39 -16.57
CA CYS A 19 25.38 -3.70 -15.77
C CYS A 19 26.56 -4.26 -16.58
N GLU A 20 26.33 -4.80 -17.79
CA GLU A 20 27.39 -5.45 -18.60
C GLU A 20 27.95 -4.57 -19.73
N THR A 21 27.41 -3.36 -19.96
CA THR A 21 27.89 -2.48 -21.02
C THR A 21 28.46 -1.17 -20.47
N PRO A 22 29.78 -0.90 -20.63
CA PRO A 22 30.30 0.46 -20.52
C PRO A 22 29.94 1.21 -21.80
N GLN A 23 28.66 1.52 -21.97
CA GLN A 23 28.21 2.47 -22.98
C GLN A 23 27.87 3.79 -22.31
N VAL A 24 28.40 4.85 -22.92
CA VAL A 24 28.12 6.26 -22.65
C VAL A 24 26.62 6.51 -22.82
N ILE A 25 25.82 6.12 -21.83
CA ILE A 25 24.52 6.73 -21.59
C ILE A 25 24.86 7.95 -20.77
N LEU A 26 24.71 9.13 -21.37
CA LEU A 26 24.88 10.40 -20.67
C LEU A 26 24.14 10.31 -19.34
N GLU A 27 24.84 10.49 -18.21
CA GLU A 27 24.20 10.64 -16.90
C GLU A 27 23.08 11.68 -17.04
N GLU A 28 21.85 11.18 -17.09
CA GLU A 28 20.67 12.01 -17.17
C GLU A 28 20.50 12.63 -15.79
N LYS A 29 20.67 13.95 -15.71
CA LYS A 29 20.54 14.68 -14.45
C LYS A 29 19.07 14.84 -14.12
N GLU A 30 18.73 14.72 -12.84
CA GLU A 30 17.39 14.92 -12.28
C GLU A 30 16.74 16.23 -12.79
N ASP A 31 17.50 17.32 -12.86
CA ASP A 31 17.06 18.62 -13.43
C ASP A 31 16.53 18.52 -14.87
N ARG A 32 17.09 17.63 -15.70
CA ARG A 32 16.64 17.42 -17.09
C ARG A 32 15.27 16.74 -17.09
N ILE A 33 15.12 15.68 -16.31
CA ILE A 33 13.86 14.92 -16.16
C ILE A 33 12.76 15.85 -15.64
N GLN A 34 13.08 16.65 -14.60
CA GLN A 34 12.16 17.63 -14.03
C GLN A 34 11.66 18.62 -15.08
N LYS A 35 12.57 19.19 -15.86
CA LYS A 35 12.22 20.16 -16.89
C LYS A 35 11.33 19.54 -17.97
N GLU A 36 11.55 18.28 -18.34
CA GLU A 36 10.70 17.57 -19.29
C GLU A 36 9.28 17.36 -18.75
N ILE A 37 9.15 16.97 -17.48
CA ILE A 37 7.85 16.86 -16.80
C ILE A 37 7.12 18.20 -16.83
N GLU A 38 7.79 19.28 -16.45
CA GLU A 38 7.20 20.62 -16.40
C GLU A 38 6.74 21.13 -17.77
N VAL A 39 7.53 20.91 -18.82
CA VAL A 39 7.19 21.33 -20.19
C VAL A 39 5.94 20.58 -20.70
N ASN A 40 5.84 19.29 -20.38
CA ASN A 40 4.76 18.43 -20.88
C ASN A 40 3.45 18.56 -20.09
N ALA A 41 3.50 19.01 -18.82
CA ALA A 41 2.34 19.04 -17.92
C ALA A 41 1.15 19.85 -18.48
N SER A 42 1.42 20.99 -19.12
CA SER A 42 0.36 21.84 -19.70
C SER A 42 -0.36 21.20 -20.88
N GLU A 43 0.36 20.40 -21.67
CA GLU A 43 -0.21 19.70 -22.82
C GLU A 43 -1.03 18.49 -22.37
N LEU A 44 -0.50 17.72 -21.42
CA LEU A 44 -1.22 16.61 -20.77
C LEU A 44 -2.51 17.09 -20.12
N THR A 45 -2.48 18.23 -19.43
CA THR A 45 -3.69 18.81 -18.82
C THR A 45 -4.77 19.13 -19.86
N LYS A 46 -4.40 19.73 -21.00
CA LYS A 46 -5.35 20.03 -22.08
C LYS A 46 -5.95 18.76 -22.68
N GLU A 47 -5.15 17.72 -22.85
CA GLU A 47 -5.61 16.44 -23.38
C GLU A 47 -6.56 15.74 -22.39
N ALA A 48 -6.24 15.77 -21.09
CA ALA A 48 -7.10 15.22 -20.04
C ALA A 48 -8.46 15.91 -19.99
N ILE A 49 -8.50 17.25 -20.08
CA ILE A 49 -9.75 18.02 -20.17
C ILE A 49 -10.54 17.60 -21.41
N ALA A 50 -9.90 17.49 -22.57
CA ALA A 50 -10.60 17.07 -23.80
C ALA A 50 -11.16 15.64 -23.71
N ILE A 51 -10.48 14.72 -23.03
CA ILE A 51 -11.00 13.36 -22.75
C ILE A 51 -12.24 13.45 -21.86
N SER A 52 -12.14 14.21 -20.76
CA SER A 52 -13.23 14.44 -19.82
C SER A 52 -14.47 15.04 -20.50
N ASP A 53 -14.32 16.12 -21.26
CA ASP A 53 -15.43 16.84 -21.91
C ASP A 53 -16.20 15.95 -22.90
N ARG A 54 -15.49 15.08 -23.64
CA ARG A 54 -16.10 14.13 -24.57
C ARG A 54 -16.95 13.09 -23.81
N LEU A 55 -16.44 12.58 -22.70
CA LEU A 55 -17.18 11.64 -21.86
C LEU A 55 -18.42 12.30 -21.23
N GLU A 56 -18.28 13.51 -20.68
CA GLU A 56 -19.41 14.26 -20.13
C GLU A 56 -20.50 14.52 -21.17
N THR A 57 -20.10 14.94 -22.38
CA THR A 57 -21.03 15.17 -23.50
C THR A 57 -21.80 13.89 -23.84
N TYR A 58 -21.13 12.74 -23.82
CA TYR A 58 -21.79 11.46 -24.07
C TYR A 58 -22.81 11.11 -22.99
N ILE A 59 -22.47 11.29 -21.71
CA ILE A 59 -23.35 11.03 -20.57
C ILE A 59 -24.59 11.92 -20.62
N LYS A 60 -24.41 13.23 -20.86
CA LYS A 60 -25.53 14.17 -21.04
C LYS A 60 -26.43 13.76 -22.21
N GLY A 61 -25.83 13.29 -23.30
CA GLY A 61 -26.58 12.77 -24.44
C GLY A 61 -27.42 11.54 -24.11
N TYR A 62 -26.94 10.63 -23.24
CA TYR A 62 -27.72 9.47 -22.79
C TYR A 62 -29.00 9.88 -22.05
N PHE A 63 -28.90 10.79 -21.07
CA PHE A 63 -30.06 11.30 -20.34
C PHE A 63 -31.00 12.17 -21.19
N GLN A 64 -30.52 12.66 -22.34
CA GLN A 64 -31.33 13.35 -23.35
C GLN A 64 -31.90 12.40 -24.42
N ASN A 65 -31.77 11.08 -24.27
CA ASN A 65 -32.15 10.04 -25.24
C ASN A 65 -31.49 10.19 -26.62
N LYS A 66 -30.27 10.77 -26.67
CA LYS A 66 -29.46 10.94 -27.89
C LYS A 66 -28.41 9.84 -28.05
N ASN A 67 -28.00 9.21 -26.95
CA ASN A 67 -27.01 8.14 -26.90
C ASN A 67 -27.58 6.89 -26.22
N GLY A 68 -26.99 5.72 -26.48
CA GLY A 68 -27.26 4.50 -25.71
C GLY A 68 -26.51 4.51 -24.37
N SER A 69 -26.80 3.51 -23.52
CA SER A 69 -26.07 3.35 -22.25
C SER A 69 -24.64 2.85 -22.46
N ALA A 70 -24.39 2.00 -23.47
CA ALA A 70 -23.07 1.45 -23.77
C ALA A 70 -22.11 2.52 -24.29
N ILE A 71 -21.02 2.77 -23.57
CA ILE A 71 -20.01 3.78 -23.88
C ILE A 71 -19.07 3.25 -24.97
N PRO A 72 -18.94 3.93 -26.12
CA PRO A 72 -17.99 3.54 -27.17
C PRO A 72 -16.55 3.49 -26.68
N GLU A 73 -15.77 2.49 -27.11
CA GLU A 73 -14.34 2.37 -26.78
C GLU A 73 -13.52 3.62 -27.11
N SER A 74 -13.92 4.38 -28.13
CA SER A 74 -13.27 5.64 -28.53
C SER A 74 -13.38 6.76 -27.48
N LEU A 75 -14.25 6.61 -26.48
CA LEU A 75 -14.38 7.51 -25.33
C LEU A 75 -13.66 7.00 -24.09
N ILE A 76 -13.15 5.77 -24.12
CA ILE A 76 -12.34 5.22 -23.03
C ILE A 76 -10.90 5.73 -23.19
N PRO A 77 -10.24 6.22 -22.13
CA PRO A 77 -8.88 6.74 -22.23
C PRO A 77 -7.92 5.70 -22.80
N LEU A 78 -7.10 6.13 -23.76
CA LEU A 78 -6.18 5.24 -24.44
C LEU A 78 -5.06 4.76 -23.50
N GLY A 79 -5.10 3.48 -23.14
CA GLY A 79 -4.20 2.86 -22.16
C GLY A 79 -4.92 2.16 -21.01
N VAL A 80 -6.25 2.31 -20.92
CA VAL A 80 -7.08 1.41 -20.12
C VAL A 80 -6.98 -0.02 -20.67
N ASP A 81 -6.74 -0.97 -19.77
CA ASP A 81 -6.60 -2.38 -20.09
C ASP A 81 -7.98 -3.05 -20.26
N PHE A 82 -8.36 -3.31 -21.51
CA PHE A 82 -9.64 -3.97 -21.84
C PHE A 82 -9.69 -5.45 -21.43
N GLU A 83 -8.56 -6.06 -21.08
CA GLU A 83 -8.57 -7.40 -20.45
C GLU A 83 -9.00 -7.33 -18.99
N GLN A 84 -8.90 -6.15 -18.34
CA GLN A 84 -9.34 -5.94 -16.96
C GLN A 84 -10.74 -5.34 -16.85
N ASN A 85 -11.08 -4.40 -17.74
CA ASN A 85 -12.34 -3.68 -17.76
C ASN A 85 -12.85 -3.53 -19.20
N LYS A 86 -14.04 -4.03 -19.53
CA LYS A 86 -14.64 -3.89 -20.88
C LYS A 86 -16.14 -3.64 -20.79
N ASP A 87 -16.78 -3.44 -21.95
CA ASP A 87 -18.24 -3.28 -22.03
C ASP A 87 -18.76 -2.16 -21.10
N PHE A 88 -18.10 -1.01 -21.11
CA PHE A 88 -18.45 0.12 -20.25
C PHE A 88 -19.86 0.64 -20.56
N PHE A 89 -20.64 0.97 -19.54
CA PHE A 89 -22.00 1.48 -19.70
C PHE A 89 -22.40 2.46 -18.58
N ILE A 90 -23.34 3.34 -18.91
CA ILE A 90 -23.98 4.25 -17.95
C ILE A 90 -25.12 3.51 -17.25
N GLU A 91 -25.09 3.51 -15.92
CA GLU A 91 -26.14 2.95 -15.06
C GLU A 91 -26.89 4.11 -14.37
N PRO A 92 -28.21 4.24 -14.58
CA PRO A 92 -29.02 5.25 -13.90
C PRO A 92 -29.07 5.05 -12.38
N PHE A 93 -29.17 6.14 -11.63
CA PHE A 93 -29.16 6.15 -10.16
C PHE A 93 -30.16 5.18 -9.52
N GLU A 94 -31.37 5.10 -10.09
CA GLU A 94 -32.46 4.24 -9.65
C GLU A 94 -32.17 2.74 -9.77
N ASN A 95 -31.21 2.34 -10.62
CA ASN A 95 -30.89 0.95 -10.89
C ASN A 95 -29.63 0.46 -10.16
N LEU A 96 -28.89 1.36 -9.51
CA LEU A 96 -27.59 1.05 -8.91
C LEU A 96 -27.68 -0.01 -7.80
N ASP A 97 -26.83 -1.02 -7.90
CA ASP A 97 -26.62 -2.08 -6.92
C ASP A 97 -25.17 -2.09 -6.43
N ALA A 98 -24.93 -1.87 -5.13
CA ALA A 98 -23.59 -1.88 -4.56
C ALA A 98 -22.82 -3.19 -4.79
N SER A 99 -23.52 -4.32 -4.98
CA SER A 99 -22.88 -5.62 -5.22
C SER A 99 -22.09 -5.69 -6.53
N ASN A 100 -22.39 -4.81 -7.49
CA ASN A 100 -21.73 -4.75 -8.80
C ASN A 100 -20.72 -3.61 -8.93
N GLN A 101 -20.39 -2.90 -7.84
CA GLN A 101 -19.52 -1.71 -7.88
C GLN A 101 -18.10 -1.99 -7.41
N TRP A 102 -17.90 -3.02 -6.58
CA TRP A 102 -16.64 -3.25 -5.86
C TRP A 102 -15.94 -4.54 -6.28
N ALA A 103 -14.66 -4.43 -6.60
CA ALA A 103 -13.73 -5.54 -6.57
C ALA A 103 -13.26 -5.75 -5.12
N VAL A 104 -13.89 -6.71 -4.44
CA VAL A 104 -13.65 -7.00 -3.02
C VAL A 104 -12.52 -8.02 -2.86
N ARG A 105 -11.59 -7.72 -1.95
CA ARG A 105 -10.58 -8.65 -1.46
C ARG A 105 -10.66 -8.72 0.05
N GLU A 106 -11.25 -9.80 0.53
CA GLU A 106 -11.46 -10.05 1.95
C GLU A 106 -10.17 -10.35 2.71
N ALA A 107 -10.11 -9.89 3.96
CA ALA A 107 -9.14 -10.34 4.94
C ALA A 107 -9.26 -11.86 5.11
N ALA A 108 -8.13 -12.56 5.09
CA ALA A 108 -8.10 -14.02 5.18
C ALA A 108 -6.75 -14.50 5.70
N THR A 109 -6.74 -15.66 6.35
CA THR A 109 -5.50 -16.35 6.66
C THR A 109 -4.74 -16.71 5.40
N VAL A 110 -3.40 -16.64 5.44
CA VAL A 110 -2.57 -17.03 4.30
C VAL A 110 -2.68 -18.55 4.05
N ASP A 111 -3.10 -18.92 2.84
CA ASP A 111 -3.09 -20.30 2.35
C ASP A 111 -1.91 -20.51 1.40
N LEU A 112 -0.89 -21.24 1.85
CA LEU A 112 0.32 -21.51 1.06
C LEU A 112 0.06 -22.37 -0.19
N GLN A 113 -1.06 -23.07 -0.29
CA GLN A 113 -1.45 -23.80 -1.51
C GLN A 113 -2.12 -22.89 -2.54
N ASN A 114 -2.69 -21.77 -2.10
CA ASN A 114 -3.46 -20.85 -2.92
C ASN A 114 -3.06 -19.40 -2.61
N VAL A 115 -1.75 -19.11 -2.67
CA VAL A 115 -1.25 -17.75 -2.46
C VAL A 115 -1.71 -16.84 -3.59
N LYS A 116 -1.99 -15.59 -3.25
CA LYS A 116 -2.53 -14.60 -4.19
C LYS A 116 -1.63 -13.38 -4.29
N SER A 117 -1.58 -12.80 -5.48
CA SER A 117 -0.90 -11.50 -5.68
C SER A 117 -1.71 -10.37 -5.05
N GLY A 118 -1.04 -9.30 -4.62
CA GLY A 118 -1.71 -8.07 -4.23
C GLY A 118 -2.60 -8.21 -2.99
N ILE A 119 -2.22 -9.08 -2.05
CA ILE A 119 -2.66 -8.97 -0.65
C ILE A 119 -1.52 -8.25 0.07
N PRO A 120 -1.57 -6.90 0.21
CA PRO A 120 -0.56 -6.22 1.00
C PRO A 120 -0.66 -6.76 2.42
N ASP A 121 -1.81 -6.68 3.09
CA ASP A 121 -1.95 -7.22 4.43
C ASP A 121 -3.13 -8.21 4.48
N PRO A 122 -2.90 -9.49 4.85
CA PRO A 122 -3.96 -10.49 4.97
C PRO A 122 -5.02 -10.16 6.04
N HIS A 123 -4.75 -9.23 6.96
CA HIS A 123 -5.70 -8.79 7.98
C HIS A 123 -6.57 -7.62 7.55
N VAL A 124 -6.49 -7.21 6.28
CA VAL A 124 -7.20 -6.06 5.73
C VAL A 124 -8.16 -6.51 4.63
N THR A 125 -9.40 -6.05 4.72
CA THR A 125 -10.36 -6.15 3.62
C THR A 125 -10.25 -4.90 2.75
N TYR A 126 -10.03 -5.10 1.45
CA TYR A 126 -9.93 -4.03 0.46
C TYR A 126 -11.17 -4.05 -0.44
N LEU A 127 -11.85 -2.91 -0.55
CA LEU A 127 -12.84 -2.65 -1.60
C LEU A 127 -12.20 -1.68 -2.60
N LEU A 128 -11.84 -2.20 -3.77
CA LEU A 128 -11.41 -1.36 -4.89
C LEU A 128 -12.63 -1.11 -5.77
N LEU A 129 -12.89 0.15 -6.14
CA LEU A 129 -13.95 0.46 -7.08
C LEU A 129 -13.65 -0.23 -8.43
N GLY A 130 -14.55 -1.10 -8.89
CA GLY A 130 -14.31 -1.95 -10.06
C GLY A 130 -14.16 -1.16 -11.35
N THR A 131 -14.94 -0.07 -11.50
CA THR A 131 -14.93 0.81 -12.67
C THR A 131 -14.72 2.27 -12.24
N VAL A 132 -13.47 2.73 -12.32
CA VAL A 132 -13.06 4.08 -11.89
C VAL A 132 -13.09 5.06 -13.08
N LEU A 133 -14.27 5.44 -13.55
CA LEU A 133 -14.40 6.33 -14.71
C LEU A 133 -15.50 7.38 -14.50
N ALA A 134 -15.14 8.65 -14.60
CA ALA A 134 -16.04 9.80 -14.60
C ALA A 134 -15.28 11.04 -15.13
N PRO A 135 -15.97 12.02 -15.73
CA PRO A 135 -15.36 13.29 -16.13
C PRO A 135 -15.03 14.16 -14.92
N PHE A 136 -14.06 15.08 -15.09
CA PHE A 136 -13.82 16.18 -14.15
C PHE A 136 -15.10 17.00 -13.92
N GLY A 137 -15.21 17.63 -12.75
CA GLY A 137 -16.41 18.32 -12.28
C GLY A 137 -17.50 17.38 -11.74
N THR A 138 -17.36 16.07 -11.92
CA THR A 138 -18.27 15.09 -11.30
C THR A 138 -18.02 15.04 -9.80
N LYS A 139 -19.10 15.07 -9.02
CA LYS A 139 -19.09 14.71 -7.61
C LYS A 139 -19.33 13.21 -7.47
N VAL A 140 -18.45 12.54 -6.73
CA VAL A 140 -18.59 11.14 -6.32
C VAL A 140 -19.20 11.13 -4.92
N VAL A 141 -20.28 10.37 -4.74
CA VAL A 141 -20.99 10.24 -3.47
C VAL A 141 -20.97 8.79 -3.02
N ILE A 142 -20.46 8.55 -1.81
CA ILE A 142 -20.34 7.22 -1.20
C ILE A 142 -21.17 7.20 0.08
N GLU A 143 -22.10 6.25 0.20
CA GLU A 143 -22.94 6.06 1.37
C GLU A 143 -22.79 4.63 1.90
N GLY A 144 -22.56 4.49 3.20
CA GLY A 144 -22.30 3.20 3.82
C GLY A 144 -22.55 3.20 5.32
N ASP A 145 -22.30 2.05 5.93
CA ASP A 145 -22.21 1.90 7.38
C ASP A 145 -20.72 1.83 7.77
N TYR A 146 -20.32 2.49 8.85
CA TYR A 146 -18.98 2.36 9.42
C TYR A 146 -18.70 0.86 9.67
N PRO A 147 -17.59 0.26 9.21
CA PRO A 147 -17.33 -1.15 9.42
C PRO A 147 -17.03 -1.48 10.89
N TYR A 148 -17.32 -2.70 11.36
CA TYR A 148 -16.84 -3.20 12.65
C TYR A 148 -15.38 -3.64 12.51
N ALA A 149 -14.46 -2.69 12.65
CA ALA A 149 -13.03 -2.89 12.44
C ALA A 149 -12.22 -2.01 13.42
N ARG A 150 -10.89 -2.17 13.43
CA ARG A 150 -9.99 -1.31 14.21
C ARG A 150 -9.76 0.04 13.54
N PHE A 151 -9.66 0.04 12.21
CA PHE A 151 -9.45 1.23 11.41
C PHE A 151 -10.12 1.10 10.03
N PHE A 152 -10.59 2.22 9.50
CA PHE A 152 -11.14 2.34 8.16
C PHE A 152 -10.66 3.62 7.46
N SER A 153 -10.46 3.55 6.15
CA SER A 153 -10.21 4.74 5.33
C SER A 153 -10.85 4.65 3.94
N ILE A 154 -11.11 5.83 3.37
CA ILE A 154 -11.44 6.02 1.96
C ILE A 154 -10.28 6.77 1.29
N GLN A 155 -9.80 6.29 0.15
CA GLN A 155 -8.69 6.91 -0.58
C GLN A 155 -8.99 7.01 -2.07
N VAL A 156 -8.71 8.18 -2.66
CA VAL A 156 -8.88 8.45 -4.08
C VAL A 156 -7.58 8.97 -4.67
N THR A 157 -7.28 8.63 -5.92
CA THR A 157 -6.12 9.23 -6.60
C THR A 157 -6.23 10.75 -6.60
N ALA A 158 -5.10 11.42 -6.34
CA ALA A 158 -5.03 12.88 -6.26
C ALA A 158 -5.50 13.58 -7.55
N PRO A 159 -5.91 14.86 -7.48
CA PRO A 159 -6.25 15.66 -8.65
C PRO A 159 -5.17 15.58 -9.73
N PHE A 160 -5.59 15.57 -10.99
CA PHE A 160 -4.64 15.44 -12.11
C PHE A 160 -3.92 16.77 -12.37
N ASP A 161 -2.60 16.79 -12.21
CA ASP A 161 -1.77 18.00 -12.34
C ASP A 161 -0.84 18.00 -13.55
N GLY A 162 -0.81 16.90 -14.30
CA GLY A 162 0.07 16.68 -15.45
C GLY A 162 1.55 16.47 -15.12
N LYS A 163 1.93 16.42 -13.84
CA LYS A 163 3.32 16.25 -13.38
C LYS A 163 3.56 14.89 -12.72
N SER A 164 2.54 14.37 -12.06
CA SER A 164 2.57 13.03 -11.46
C SER A 164 1.99 11.95 -12.35
N PHE A 165 2.51 10.75 -12.18
CA PHE A 165 2.11 9.60 -12.97
C PHE A 165 1.67 8.46 -12.07
N CYS A 166 0.53 7.85 -12.42
CA CYS A 166 0.06 6.63 -11.79
C CYS A 166 0.38 5.45 -12.72
N ALA A 167 1.57 4.88 -12.60
CA ALA A 167 2.00 3.75 -13.41
C ALA A 167 1.22 2.47 -13.04
N ASN A 168 0.56 1.86 -14.03
CA ASN A 168 -0.16 0.59 -13.93
C ASN A 168 -1.18 0.51 -12.75
N ARG A 169 -1.74 1.66 -12.33
CA ARG A 169 -2.65 1.78 -11.17
C ARG A 169 -2.07 1.31 -9.82
N VAL A 170 -0.76 1.12 -9.73
CA VAL A 170 -0.11 0.53 -8.54
C VAL A 170 1.03 1.37 -7.98
N MET A 171 1.59 2.29 -8.77
CA MET A 171 2.72 3.13 -8.39
C MET A 171 2.41 4.56 -8.78
N GLY A 172 2.72 5.54 -7.93
CA GLY A 172 2.38 6.93 -8.21
C GLY A 172 2.28 7.76 -6.96
N PRO A 173 1.84 9.03 -7.09
CA PRO A 173 1.77 9.97 -5.98
C PRO A 173 0.83 9.49 -4.87
N THR A 174 0.96 10.11 -3.71
CA THR A 174 0.07 9.95 -2.56
C THR A 174 -1.38 10.14 -2.99
N GLU A 175 -2.23 9.17 -2.66
CA GLU A 175 -3.68 9.31 -2.81
C GLU A 175 -4.21 10.29 -1.76
N VAL A 176 -5.31 10.99 -2.03
CA VAL A 176 -5.98 11.80 -1.01
C VAL A 176 -6.88 10.89 -0.18
N SER A 177 -6.82 11.00 1.14
CA SER A 177 -7.47 10.08 2.07
C SER A 177 -8.43 10.77 3.04
N LEU A 178 -9.41 10.01 3.52
CA LEU A 178 -10.19 10.29 4.72
C LEU A 178 -10.02 9.13 5.69
N ALA A 179 -9.57 9.42 6.91
CA ALA A 179 -9.60 8.48 8.02
C ALA A 179 -11.03 8.34 8.55
N ASP A 180 -11.33 7.20 9.15
CA ASP A 180 -12.61 6.95 9.82
C ASP A 180 -13.07 8.06 10.76
N VAL A 181 -12.15 8.62 11.56
CA VAL A 181 -12.39 9.72 12.51
C VAL A 181 -12.69 11.07 11.86
N ASP A 182 -12.33 11.26 10.59
CA ASP A 182 -12.55 12.51 9.84
C ASP A 182 -13.88 12.51 9.07
N ILE A 183 -14.56 11.37 9.05
CA ILE A 183 -15.85 11.23 8.38
C ILE A 183 -16.94 11.49 9.41
N ASP A 184 -17.78 12.48 9.14
CA ASP A 184 -18.95 12.76 9.94
C ASP A 184 -20.03 11.70 9.77
N PRO A 185 -20.67 11.24 10.86
CA PRO A 185 -21.82 10.35 10.76
C PRO A 185 -23.03 11.12 10.23
N LEU A 186 -23.94 10.43 9.55
CA LEU A 186 -25.24 11.00 9.20
C LEU A 186 -26.00 11.44 10.47
N PRO A 187 -26.89 12.45 10.38
CA PRO A 187 -27.68 12.90 11.53
C PRO A 187 -28.39 11.75 12.26
N GLY A 188 -28.15 11.61 13.56
CA GLY A 188 -28.69 10.53 14.38
C GLY A 188 -27.89 9.22 14.35
N HIS A 189 -26.75 9.20 13.66
CA HIS A 189 -25.80 8.09 13.66
C HIS A 189 -24.54 8.43 14.50
N VAL A 190 -23.78 7.40 14.85
CA VAL A 190 -22.56 7.45 15.65
C VAL A 190 -21.38 7.11 14.75
N ASN A 191 -20.29 7.87 14.87
CA ASN A 191 -18.98 7.45 14.37
C ASN A 191 -18.29 6.60 15.48
N PRO A 192 -18.16 5.27 15.30
CA PRO A 192 -17.63 4.36 16.31
C PRO A 192 -16.10 4.41 16.44
N PHE A 193 -15.41 5.18 15.60
CA PHE A 193 -13.95 5.23 15.56
C PHE A 193 -13.36 6.35 16.41
N LEU A 194 -14.17 7.31 16.85
CA LEU A 194 -13.74 8.40 17.74
C LEU A 194 -13.37 7.86 19.14
N PRO A 195 -12.38 8.46 19.84
CA PRO A 195 -12.05 8.05 21.20
C PRO A 195 -13.26 8.11 22.14
N GLY A 196 -13.46 7.05 22.91
CA GLY A 196 -14.58 6.92 23.85
C GLY A 196 -15.93 6.59 23.18
N ALA A 197 -16.01 6.47 21.85
CA ALA A 197 -17.25 6.15 21.16
C ALA A 197 -17.67 4.69 21.37
N ASP A 198 -18.99 4.45 21.28
CA ASP A 198 -19.59 3.12 21.30
C ASP A 198 -19.35 2.40 19.97
N ARG A 199 -18.45 1.41 19.99
CA ARG A 199 -18.13 0.57 18.83
C ARG A 199 -19.27 -0.38 18.44
N GLY A 200 -20.13 -0.71 19.40
CA GLY A 200 -21.29 -1.59 19.25
C GLY A 200 -22.50 -0.90 18.61
N ALA A 201 -22.49 0.44 18.49
CA ALA A 201 -23.59 1.22 17.92
C ALA A 201 -24.04 0.66 16.56
N THR A 202 -25.37 0.53 16.37
CA THR A 202 -25.97 0.00 15.14
C THR A 202 -26.44 1.11 14.19
N ASN A 203 -26.74 2.30 14.72
CA ASN A 203 -26.97 3.51 13.95
C ASN A 203 -25.63 4.15 13.58
N ARG A 204 -25.01 3.69 12.49
CA ARG A 204 -23.61 4.01 12.15
C ARG A 204 -23.38 4.37 10.68
N LYS A 205 -24.26 5.18 10.08
CA LYS A 205 -24.17 5.55 8.67
C LYS A 205 -23.27 6.75 8.45
N TYR A 206 -22.59 6.75 7.33
CA TYR A 206 -21.80 7.89 6.85
C TYR A 206 -22.15 8.22 5.40
N ARG A 207 -21.76 9.43 5.00
CA ARG A 207 -21.78 9.87 3.60
C ARG A 207 -20.54 10.70 3.31
N VAL A 208 -19.83 10.36 2.25
CA VAL A 208 -18.63 11.07 1.78
C VAL A 208 -18.87 11.63 0.39
N GLU A 209 -18.41 12.85 0.14
CA GLU A 209 -18.40 13.50 -1.16
C GLU A 209 -16.96 13.75 -1.62
N ILE A 210 -16.65 13.40 -2.86
CA ILE A 210 -15.35 13.68 -3.50
C ILE A 210 -15.60 14.43 -4.81
N ASP A 211 -15.01 15.61 -4.97
CA ASP A 211 -15.09 16.39 -6.20
C ASP A 211 -13.95 15.98 -7.15
N LEU A 212 -14.27 15.46 -8.33
CA LEU A 212 -13.25 15.09 -9.31
C LEU A 212 -12.72 16.34 -10.04
N ALA A 213 -11.42 16.58 -9.96
CA ALA A 213 -10.81 17.79 -10.48
C ALA A 213 -9.43 17.54 -11.10
N HIS A 214 -9.03 18.48 -11.95
CA HIS A 214 -7.64 18.66 -12.36
C HIS A 214 -7.08 19.92 -11.65
N GLY A 215 -5.76 19.99 -11.48
CA GLY A 215 -5.09 21.11 -10.81
C GLY A 215 -4.09 20.64 -9.75
N ASP A 216 -3.54 21.61 -9.01
CA ASP A 216 -2.60 21.35 -7.92
C ASP A 216 -3.28 20.55 -6.78
N PRO A 217 -2.82 19.32 -6.47
CA PRO A 217 -3.44 18.48 -5.45
C PRO A 217 -3.48 19.12 -4.05
N VAL A 218 -2.42 19.83 -3.66
CA VAL A 218 -2.32 20.46 -2.33
C VAL A 218 -3.09 21.78 -2.30
N GLY A 219 -3.09 22.53 -3.41
CA GLY A 219 -3.92 23.73 -3.55
C GLY A 219 -5.43 23.43 -3.47
N LEU A 220 -5.86 22.28 -3.99
CA LEU A 220 -7.25 21.83 -3.90
C LEU A 220 -7.58 21.16 -2.56
N ASN A 221 -6.61 20.50 -1.92
CA ASN A 221 -6.74 19.86 -0.62
C ASN A 221 -5.71 20.44 0.37
N PRO A 222 -5.97 21.60 1.00
CA PRO A 222 -4.97 22.28 1.84
C PRO A 222 -4.58 21.50 3.12
N ASP A 223 -5.43 20.59 3.56
CA ASP A 223 -5.18 19.70 4.71
C ASP A 223 -4.50 18.39 4.32
N PHE A 224 -4.30 18.17 3.01
CA PHE A 224 -3.59 16.99 2.52
C PHE A 224 -2.09 17.13 2.74
N LYS A 225 -1.67 16.87 3.97
CA LYS A 225 -0.32 16.87 4.50
C LYS A 225 -0.29 16.01 5.77
N PRO A 226 0.86 15.51 6.21
CA PRO A 226 1.02 14.93 7.55
C PRO A 226 0.26 15.65 8.68
N PRO A 227 -0.42 14.92 9.59
CA PRO A 227 -0.64 13.47 9.66
C PRO A 227 -1.85 12.97 8.83
N TYR A 228 -2.18 13.67 7.74
CA TYR A 228 -3.22 13.36 6.75
C TYR A 228 -4.65 13.40 7.30
N ARG A 229 -4.91 14.32 8.23
CA ARG A 229 -6.24 14.59 8.79
C ARG A 229 -6.95 15.64 7.95
N MET A 230 -8.22 15.40 7.61
CA MET A 230 -9.03 16.33 6.82
C MET A 230 -10.09 16.99 7.69
N GLU A 231 -10.01 18.31 7.90
CA GLU A 231 -10.93 19.00 8.83
C GLU A 231 -12.35 19.16 8.26
N ASP A 232 -12.48 19.45 6.97
CA ASP A 232 -13.77 19.80 6.34
C ASP A 232 -14.41 18.67 5.52
N SER A 233 -13.90 17.42 5.60
CA SER A 233 -14.37 16.24 4.84
C SER A 233 -14.45 16.42 3.30
N LYS A 234 -14.13 17.60 2.78
CA LYS A 234 -14.16 17.95 1.37
C LYS A 234 -12.87 17.48 0.72
N VAL A 235 -13.00 16.53 -0.19
CA VAL A 235 -11.88 15.91 -0.87
C VAL A 235 -11.98 16.16 -2.36
N TYR A 236 -10.86 16.54 -2.96
CA TYR A 236 -10.69 16.57 -4.40
C TYR A 236 -9.80 15.41 -4.86
N GLY A 237 -10.23 14.69 -5.90
CA GLY A 237 -9.49 13.58 -6.49
C GLY A 237 -9.60 13.56 -8.01
N ALA A 238 -9.12 12.50 -8.66
CA ALA A 238 -9.29 12.30 -10.10
C ALA A 238 -9.31 10.82 -10.50
N PHE A 239 -10.19 10.48 -11.44
CA PHE A 239 -10.27 9.15 -12.03
C PHE A 239 -9.52 9.01 -13.35
N LEU A 240 -9.05 10.10 -13.94
CA LEU A 240 -8.20 10.08 -15.12
C LEU A 240 -6.76 10.41 -14.72
N GLN A 241 -5.82 9.54 -15.09
CA GLN A 241 -4.40 9.66 -14.74
C GLN A 241 -3.52 9.31 -15.95
N SER A 242 -2.25 9.73 -15.91
CA SER A 242 -1.24 9.37 -16.91
C SER A 242 -0.26 8.34 -16.34
N GLN A 243 0.22 7.42 -17.17
CA GLN A 243 1.16 6.36 -16.76
C GLN A 243 2.65 6.71 -16.87
N GLY A 244 2.99 7.95 -17.24
CA GLY A 244 4.38 8.42 -17.30
C GLY A 244 5.23 7.83 -18.44
N THR A 245 6.42 8.38 -18.66
CA THR A 245 7.26 8.07 -19.83
C THR A 245 8.13 6.81 -19.69
N GLY A 246 8.14 6.18 -18.52
CA GLY A 246 8.79 4.89 -18.32
C GLY A 246 7.96 3.70 -18.83
N TYR A 247 6.65 3.87 -18.97
CA TYR A 247 5.78 2.82 -19.52
C TYR A 247 5.76 2.85 -21.05
N ALA A 248 5.44 1.72 -21.70
CA ALA A 248 5.40 1.58 -23.16
C ALA A 248 4.84 2.83 -23.85
N LEU A 249 5.73 3.61 -24.49
CA LEU A 249 5.41 4.95 -24.95
C LEU A 249 4.31 4.91 -26.02
N TYR A 250 3.32 5.78 -25.86
CA TYR A 250 2.34 6.10 -26.90
C TYR A 250 2.55 7.55 -27.34
N ASN A 251 2.95 7.76 -28.61
CA ASN A 251 3.30 9.09 -29.16
C ASN A 251 4.32 9.89 -28.32
N GLY A 252 5.29 9.20 -27.70
CA GLY A 252 6.32 9.83 -26.88
C GLY A 252 5.88 10.20 -25.46
N LYS A 253 4.66 9.81 -25.05
CA LYS A 253 4.12 10.01 -23.68
C LYS A 253 3.66 8.68 -23.09
N GLY A 254 3.47 8.65 -21.77
CA GLY A 254 2.79 7.55 -21.11
C GLY A 254 1.34 7.47 -21.56
N PRO A 255 0.79 6.27 -21.81
CA PRO A 255 -0.63 6.13 -22.09
C PRO A 255 -1.47 6.57 -20.88
N TRP A 256 -2.76 6.86 -21.12
CA TRP A 256 -3.71 7.18 -20.06
C TRP A 256 -4.08 5.93 -19.26
N ASN A 257 -4.58 6.12 -18.05
CA ASN A 257 -5.28 5.08 -17.32
C ASN A 257 -6.39 5.67 -16.45
N MET A 258 -7.13 4.77 -15.82
CA MET A 258 -8.02 5.13 -14.73
C MET A 258 -7.21 5.21 -13.43
N GLY A 259 -7.56 6.13 -12.54
CA GLY A 259 -7.07 6.19 -11.17
C GLY A 259 -7.63 5.05 -10.32
N GLY A 260 -7.64 5.27 -9.01
CA GLY A 260 -8.12 4.34 -8.00
C GLY A 260 -9.04 5.01 -6.99
N LEU A 261 -9.98 4.22 -6.46
CA LEU A 261 -10.75 4.55 -5.27
C LEU A 261 -10.79 3.29 -4.39
N TRP A 262 -10.26 3.41 -3.18
CA TRP A 262 -10.11 2.33 -2.23
C TRP A 262 -10.91 2.61 -0.96
N ILE A 263 -11.50 1.55 -0.43
CA ILE A 263 -11.95 1.47 0.95
C ILE A 263 -11.20 0.33 1.62
N ARG A 264 -10.65 0.57 2.82
CA ARG A 264 -9.86 -0.43 3.55
C ARG A 264 -10.43 -0.65 4.94
N TYR A 265 -10.65 -1.90 5.33
CA TYR A 265 -11.06 -2.29 6.69
C TYR A 265 -9.91 -3.05 7.35
N TYR A 266 -9.24 -2.41 8.30
CA TYR A 266 -8.10 -2.99 9.02
C TYR A 266 -8.58 -3.73 10.26
N ALA A 267 -8.15 -4.98 10.41
CA ALA A 267 -8.50 -5.84 11.52
C ALA A 267 -10.01 -5.85 11.82
N PRO A 268 -10.85 -6.39 10.90
CA PRO A 268 -12.28 -6.61 11.17
C PRO A 268 -12.49 -7.38 12.47
N ASP A 269 -13.53 -7.03 13.22
CA ASP A 269 -13.90 -7.74 14.45
C ASP A 269 -14.21 -9.21 14.14
N THR A 270 -13.72 -10.11 14.99
CA THR A 270 -13.68 -11.54 14.67
C THR A 270 -15.07 -12.16 14.50
N ASP A 271 -16.07 -11.71 15.29
CA ASP A 271 -17.45 -12.20 15.20
C ASP A 271 -18.24 -11.60 14.01
N LYS A 272 -17.67 -10.61 13.32
CA LYS A 272 -18.30 -9.93 12.17
C LYS A 272 -17.82 -10.44 10.82
N GLY A 273 -16.79 -11.29 10.82
CA GLY A 273 -16.19 -11.84 9.61
C GLY A 273 -15.42 -10.79 8.79
N PRO A 274 -14.88 -11.18 7.62
CA PRO A 274 -13.97 -10.33 6.87
C PRO A 274 -14.65 -9.11 6.23
N THR A 275 -15.97 -9.14 6.02
CA THR A 275 -16.74 -7.99 5.53
C THR A 275 -17.02 -6.96 6.62
N ALA A 276 -16.51 -7.16 7.84
CA ALA A 276 -16.67 -6.26 8.98
C ALA A 276 -18.14 -5.98 9.33
N GLY A 277 -19.03 -6.95 9.08
CA GLY A 277 -20.42 -6.94 9.55
C GLY A 277 -21.32 -5.86 8.92
N VAL A 278 -20.94 -5.27 7.80
CA VAL A 278 -21.71 -4.21 7.12
C VAL A 278 -21.95 -4.52 5.63
N PRO A 279 -23.03 -3.99 5.03
CA PRO A 279 -23.22 -4.05 3.58
C PRO A 279 -22.12 -3.30 2.83
N LEU A 280 -21.91 -3.64 1.56
CA LEU A 280 -21.06 -2.84 0.68
C LEU A 280 -21.60 -1.41 0.56
N PRO A 281 -20.73 -0.38 0.62
CA PRO A 281 -21.16 1.00 0.46
C PRO A 281 -21.68 1.23 -0.97
N LYS A 282 -22.72 2.04 -1.12
CA LYS A 282 -23.27 2.41 -2.42
C LYS A 282 -22.55 3.65 -2.93
N ILE A 283 -22.13 3.65 -4.20
CA ILE A 283 -21.50 4.80 -4.85
C ILE A 283 -22.37 5.30 -6.00
N HIS A 284 -22.44 6.62 -6.18
CA HIS A 284 -22.98 7.25 -7.38
C HIS A 284 -22.20 8.51 -7.73
N TYR A 285 -22.40 8.98 -8.95
CA TYR A 285 -21.83 10.17 -9.53
C TYR A 285 -22.92 11.21 -9.75
N GLU A 286 -22.58 12.49 -9.57
CA GLU A 286 -23.44 13.63 -9.83
C GLU A 286 -22.69 14.63 -10.74
N LEU A 287 -23.25 14.90 -11.92
CA LEU A 287 -22.73 15.96 -12.80
C LEU A 287 -23.04 17.35 -12.21
N PRO A 288 -22.36 18.42 -12.67
CA PRO A 288 -22.64 19.80 -12.21
C PRO A 288 -24.09 20.28 -12.38
N ASP A 289 -24.88 19.64 -13.27
CA ASP A 289 -26.30 19.94 -13.46
C ASP A 289 -27.24 19.14 -12.54
N GLY A 290 -26.70 18.33 -11.63
CA GLY A 290 -27.45 17.48 -10.68
C GLY A 290 -27.84 16.11 -11.23
N THR A 291 -27.45 15.77 -12.48
CA THR A 291 -27.72 14.45 -13.06
C THR A 291 -26.97 13.36 -12.30
N LYS A 292 -27.70 12.36 -11.79
CA LYS A 292 -27.15 11.23 -11.01
C LYS A 292 -27.02 9.96 -11.83
N TYR A 293 -25.88 9.30 -11.73
CA TYR A 293 -25.56 8.12 -12.53
C TYR A 293 -24.41 7.32 -11.90
N PHE A 294 -24.00 6.25 -12.55
CA PHE A 294 -22.70 5.60 -12.35
C PHE A 294 -22.19 5.12 -13.71
N ILE A 295 -20.88 4.91 -13.84
CA ILE A 295 -20.32 4.20 -14.99
C ILE A 295 -19.82 2.85 -14.49
N ASN A 296 -20.37 1.79 -15.06
CA ASN A 296 -19.97 0.42 -14.76
C ASN A 296 -19.32 -0.24 -15.98
N SER A 297 -18.71 -1.40 -15.79
CA SER A 297 -18.05 -2.21 -16.81
C SER A 297 -18.07 -3.68 -16.41
N ASP A 298 -17.80 -4.59 -17.34
CA ASP A 298 -17.36 -5.93 -16.99
C ASP A 298 -15.90 -5.86 -16.49
N PHE A 299 -15.74 -5.82 -15.17
CA PHE A 299 -14.44 -5.88 -14.48
C PHE A 299 -14.07 -7.29 -14.01
N SER A 300 -14.66 -8.35 -14.59
CA SER A 300 -14.32 -9.74 -14.25
C SER A 300 -12.86 -10.07 -14.50
N GLY A 301 -12.22 -9.40 -15.47
CA GLY A 301 -10.79 -9.53 -15.74
C GLY A 301 -9.90 -8.96 -14.63
N LEU A 302 -10.28 -7.82 -14.04
CA LEU A 302 -9.66 -7.27 -12.84
C LEU A 302 -9.78 -8.26 -11.68
N LEU A 303 -10.99 -8.76 -11.41
CA LEU A 303 -11.23 -9.76 -10.37
C LEU A 303 -10.41 -11.04 -10.58
N LYS A 304 -10.33 -11.53 -11.81
CA LYS A 304 -9.53 -12.70 -12.17
C LYS A 304 -8.04 -12.48 -11.91
N THR A 305 -7.53 -11.29 -12.20
CA THR A 305 -6.12 -10.94 -11.98
C THR A 305 -5.82 -10.79 -10.50
N ALA A 306 -6.67 -10.05 -9.77
CA ALA A 306 -6.53 -9.86 -8.33
C ALA A 306 -6.63 -11.17 -7.56
N ASN A 307 -7.57 -12.05 -7.94
CA ASN A 307 -7.82 -13.37 -7.34
C ASN A 307 -7.02 -14.50 -8.00
N LEU A 308 -5.97 -14.18 -8.77
CA LEU A 308 -5.10 -15.22 -9.31
C LEU A 308 -4.40 -15.95 -8.15
N GLU A 309 -4.67 -17.24 -8.05
CA GLU A 309 -4.10 -18.16 -7.08
C GLU A 309 -3.00 -19.01 -7.72
N GLN A 310 -1.98 -19.32 -6.93
CA GLN A 310 -1.01 -20.37 -7.22
C GLN A 310 -0.38 -20.91 -5.93
N PRO A 311 0.17 -22.14 -5.92
CA PRO A 311 0.95 -22.61 -4.77
C PRO A 311 2.18 -21.74 -4.53
N ALA A 312 2.53 -21.55 -3.25
CA ALA A 312 3.80 -20.95 -2.84
C ALA A 312 4.97 -21.71 -3.47
N ALA A 313 6.04 -21.00 -3.87
CA ALA A 313 7.17 -21.66 -4.53
C ALA A 313 7.98 -22.44 -3.50
N GLU A 314 8.36 -23.67 -3.84
CA GLU A 314 9.44 -24.33 -3.12
C GLU A 314 10.77 -23.85 -3.72
N THR A 315 11.63 -23.29 -2.88
CA THR A 315 13.00 -22.95 -3.26
C THR A 315 13.97 -23.58 -2.28
N SER A 316 15.19 -23.87 -2.75
CA SER A 316 16.25 -24.42 -1.91
C SER A 316 16.58 -23.46 -0.78
N GLU A 317 16.89 -23.97 0.40
CA GLU A 317 17.23 -23.16 1.55
C GLU A 317 18.55 -22.40 1.33
N ILE A 318 18.57 -21.11 1.68
CA ILE A 318 19.71 -20.22 1.46
C ILE A 318 20.03 -19.49 2.77
N GLU A 319 21.31 -19.48 3.13
CA GLU A 319 21.81 -18.69 4.26
C GLU A 319 21.85 -17.19 3.87
N PRO A 320 21.57 -16.27 4.82
CA PRO A 320 21.73 -14.84 4.57
C PRO A 320 23.13 -14.50 4.04
N THR A 321 23.18 -13.62 3.04
CA THR A 321 24.43 -13.09 2.49
C THR A 321 24.83 -11.82 3.24
N ALA A 322 26.08 -11.37 3.06
CA ALA A 322 26.58 -10.17 3.76
C ALA A 322 25.68 -8.92 3.62
N PRO A 323 25.08 -8.59 2.45
CA PRO A 323 24.19 -7.43 2.32
C PRO A 323 22.89 -7.48 3.13
N ILE A 324 22.46 -8.68 3.56
CA ILE A 324 21.28 -8.90 4.41
C ILE A 324 21.65 -9.58 5.73
N GLY A 325 22.92 -9.48 6.11
CA GLY A 325 23.53 -10.15 7.26
C GLY A 325 23.32 -9.41 8.60
N PRO A 326 24.10 -9.75 9.63
CA PRO A 326 23.86 -9.32 11.01
C PRO A 326 23.88 -7.80 11.25
N GLY A 327 24.57 -7.03 10.40
CA GLY A 327 24.61 -5.57 10.49
C GLY A 327 23.38 -4.86 9.94
N MET A 328 22.60 -5.51 9.06
CA MET A 328 21.48 -4.89 8.38
C MET A 328 20.22 -4.89 9.26
N GLY A 329 19.74 -3.70 9.58
CA GLY A 329 18.43 -3.46 10.19
C GLY A 329 17.33 -3.38 9.14
N TRP A 330 16.68 -2.22 9.08
CA TRP A 330 15.51 -1.97 8.25
C TRP A 330 15.65 -0.68 7.45
N TYR A 331 14.83 -0.53 6.42
CA TYR A 331 14.73 0.70 5.64
C TYR A 331 13.27 1.15 5.53
N LYS A 332 13.07 2.47 5.51
CA LYS A 332 11.74 3.05 5.30
C LYS A 332 11.43 3.06 3.80
N ASN A 333 10.17 2.79 3.46
CA ASN A 333 9.73 2.70 2.06
C ASN A 333 8.86 3.92 1.68
N PHE A 334 9.30 4.69 0.68
CA PHE A 334 8.60 5.86 0.14
C PHE A 334 7.83 5.59 -1.17
N GLY A 335 7.78 4.33 -1.62
CA GLY A 335 7.05 3.91 -2.80
C GLY A 335 7.37 2.49 -3.25
N ILE A 336 6.37 1.75 -3.75
CA ILE A 336 6.53 0.36 -4.19
C ILE A 336 7.66 0.20 -5.23
N LEU A 337 7.70 1.09 -6.24
CA LEU A 337 8.75 1.07 -7.26
C LEU A 337 10.13 1.29 -6.65
N ARG A 338 10.26 2.40 -5.90
CA ARG A 338 11.50 2.79 -5.23
C ARG A 338 12.04 1.70 -4.31
N GLY A 339 11.21 1.20 -3.38
CA GLY A 339 11.61 0.13 -2.47
C GLY A 339 11.96 -1.18 -3.18
N SER A 340 11.33 -1.47 -4.32
CA SER A 340 11.70 -2.64 -5.15
C SER A 340 13.08 -2.46 -5.80
N LEU A 341 13.37 -1.28 -6.34
CA LEU A 341 14.69 -0.96 -6.89
C LEU A 341 15.75 -1.02 -5.80
N GLU A 342 15.54 -0.35 -4.68
CA GLU A 342 16.43 -0.36 -3.52
C GLU A 342 16.74 -1.78 -3.03
N GLY A 343 15.71 -2.62 -2.88
CA GLY A 343 15.88 -4.02 -2.51
C GLY A 343 16.77 -4.79 -3.49
N VAL A 344 16.61 -4.58 -4.80
CA VAL A 344 17.48 -5.21 -5.81
C VAL A 344 18.92 -4.73 -5.67
N TYR A 345 19.16 -3.42 -5.56
CA TYR A 345 20.52 -2.89 -5.40
C TYR A 345 21.16 -3.36 -4.08
N GLN A 346 20.38 -3.42 -3.00
CA GLN A 346 20.84 -3.89 -1.70
C GLN A 346 21.24 -5.37 -1.76
N LEU A 347 20.37 -6.25 -2.28
CA LEU A 347 20.65 -7.69 -2.36
C LEU A 347 21.92 -8.02 -3.17
N ASN A 348 22.27 -7.18 -4.14
CA ASN A 348 23.48 -7.33 -4.95
C ASN A 348 24.71 -6.61 -4.38
N GLY A 349 24.59 -5.90 -3.25
CA GLY A 349 25.68 -5.13 -2.65
C GLY A 349 26.08 -3.90 -3.48
N TRP A 350 25.15 -3.34 -4.26
CA TRP A 350 25.38 -2.24 -5.21
C TRP A 350 24.99 -0.86 -4.64
N VAL A 351 24.98 -0.72 -3.32
CA VAL A 351 24.59 0.52 -2.63
C VAL A 351 25.75 1.53 -2.68
N THR A 352 25.81 2.29 -3.76
CA THR A 352 26.74 3.41 -3.95
C THR A 352 25.96 4.66 -4.32
N GLU A 353 26.49 5.86 -4.03
CA GLU A 353 25.79 7.12 -4.36
C GLU A 353 25.39 7.21 -5.83
N ALA A 354 26.27 6.81 -6.75
CA ALA A 354 25.98 6.82 -8.19
C ALA A 354 24.81 5.88 -8.55
N ASN A 355 24.67 4.75 -7.86
CA ASN A 355 23.56 3.82 -8.07
C ASN A 355 22.27 4.30 -7.40
N MET A 356 22.35 4.90 -6.21
CA MET A 356 21.19 5.49 -5.54
C MET A 356 20.66 6.70 -6.32
N GLN A 357 21.53 7.46 -6.98
CA GLN A 357 21.11 8.50 -7.92
C GLN A 357 20.33 7.92 -9.12
N LYS A 358 20.70 6.75 -9.64
CA LYS A 358 19.91 6.06 -10.68
C LYS A 358 18.54 5.66 -10.17
N VAL A 359 18.45 5.13 -8.95
CA VAL A 359 17.16 4.81 -8.32
C VAL A 359 16.28 6.06 -8.23
N ARG A 360 16.82 7.19 -7.77
CA ARG A 360 16.09 8.48 -7.72
C ARG A 360 15.59 8.91 -9.10
N ASN A 361 16.46 8.88 -10.11
CA ASN A 361 16.11 9.29 -11.47
C ASN A 361 15.00 8.41 -12.09
N GLU A 362 15.07 7.09 -11.90
CA GLU A 362 14.08 6.18 -12.46
C GLU A 362 12.71 6.32 -11.76
N ASP A 363 12.70 6.46 -10.43
CA ASP A 363 11.46 6.70 -9.68
C ASP A 363 10.79 8.02 -10.12
N LEU A 364 11.57 9.10 -10.23
CA LEU A 364 11.09 10.40 -10.73
C LEU A 364 10.52 10.29 -12.14
N ARG A 365 11.21 9.59 -13.05
CA ARG A 365 10.77 9.43 -14.43
C ARG A 365 9.47 8.64 -14.54
N ILE A 366 9.30 7.59 -13.74
CA ILE A 366 8.16 6.67 -13.84
C ILE A 366 6.94 7.21 -13.10
N THR A 367 7.12 7.84 -11.94
CA THR A 367 6.02 8.21 -11.03
C THR A 367 5.83 9.71 -10.87
N GLY A 368 6.83 10.52 -11.25
CA GLY A 368 6.86 11.95 -10.96
C GLY A 368 7.14 12.27 -9.48
N ARG A 369 7.62 11.30 -8.69
CA ARG A 369 7.93 11.44 -7.26
C ARG A 369 9.42 11.59 -6.99
N GLY A 370 9.76 12.16 -5.84
CA GLY A 370 11.15 12.25 -5.39
C GLY A 370 11.33 13.26 -4.26
N GLU A 371 12.48 13.18 -3.56
CA GLU A 371 12.84 14.05 -2.43
C GLU A 371 12.68 15.54 -2.77
N PHE A 372 13.08 15.95 -3.98
CA PHE A 372 13.11 17.35 -4.39
C PHE A 372 11.86 17.83 -5.11
N GLN A 373 10.83 16.99 -5.21
CA GLN A 373 9.56 17.38 -5.81
C GLN A 373 8.72 18.21 -4.82
N PRO A 374 7.81 19.08 -5.29
CA PRO A 374 6.84 19.69 -4.40
C PRO A 374 5.85 18.65 -3.86
N ALA A 375 5.18 18.98 -2.76
CA ALA A 375 4.06 18.19 -2.27
C ALA A 375 2.96 18.09 -3.35
N PRO A 376 2.26 16.94 -3.46
CA PRO A 376 2.36 15.75 -2.62
C PRO A 376 3.40 14.73 -3.14
N HIS A 377 4.22 15.09 -4.13
CA HIS A 377 5.09 14.14 -4.82
C HIS A 377 6.29 13.68 -4.01
N HIS A 378 6.63 14.40 -2.94
CA HIS A 378 7.63 13.99 -1.94
C HIS A 378 7.05 13.33 -0.69
N TYR A 379 5.72 13.30 -0.53
CA TYR A 379 5.09 12.70 0.64
C TYR A 379 5.35 11.20 0.71
N GLU A 380 5.51 10.67 1.92
CA GLU A 380 5.79 9.27 2.20
C GLU A 380 4.78 8.31 1.57
N PRO A 381 3.45 8.44 1.80
CA PRO A 381 2.54 7.48 1.24
C PRO A 381 2.55 7.57 -0.28
N SER A 382 2.53 6.42 -0.94
CA SER A 382 2.47 6.33 -2.39
C SER A 382 1.14 5.74 -2.81
N ALA A 383 0.82 5.83 -4.11
CA ALA A 383 -0.40 5.22 -4.65
C ALA A 383 -0.54 3.77 -4.19
N THR A 384 -1.78 3.36 -3.88
CA THR A 384 -2.15 2.06 -3.29
C THR A 384 -1.70 1.78 -1.85
N GLY A 385 -0.71 2.50 -1.31
CA GLY A 385 -0.38 2.51 0.11
C GLY A 385 -1.48 3.17 0.93
N ASN A 386 -1.62 2.76 2.19
CA ASN A 386 -2.45 3.48 3.16
C ASN A 386 -1.68 4.71 3.71
N ASN A 387 -2.28 5.89 3.61
CA ASN A 387 -1.67 7.16 4.04
C ASN A 387 -1.29 7.23 5.52
N TYR A 388 -2.00 6.46 6.34
CA TYR A 388 -1.81 6.45 7.79
C TYR A 388 -0.80 5.39 8.23
N ALA A 389 -0.30 4.56 7.31
CA ALA A 389 0.64 3.50 7.60
C ALA A 389 2.04 3.83 7.09
N THR A 390 3.02 3.85 7.98
CA THR A 390 4.43 3.81 7.60
C THR A 390 4.86 2.36 7.36
N TYR A 391 5.56 2.15 6.25
CA TYR A 391 6.07 0.84 5.83
C TYR A 391 7.58 0.79 6.04
N ILE A 392 8.03 -0.18 6.84
CA ILE A 392 9.45 -0.41 7.11
C ILE A 392 9.77 -1.85 6.70
N GLY A 393 10.77 -1.99 5.83
CA GLY A 393 11.10 -3.24 5.15
C GLY A 393 12.51 -3.75 5.41
N ARG A 394 12.71 -5.05 5.19
CA ARG A 394 14.03 -5.67 5.01
C ARG A 394 13.93 -6.98 4.23
N GLY A 395 14.99 -7.31 3.49
CA GLY A 395 15.16 -8.65 2.92
C GLY A 395 15.66 -9.64 3.97
N MET A 396 15.27 -10.91 3.84
CA MET A 396 15.76 -11.98 4.70
C MET A 396 15.73 -13.34 3.98
N SER A 397 16.74 -14.15 4.24
CA SER A 397 16.83 -15.54 3.77
C SER A 397 16.79 -16.51 4.95
N LEU A 398 16.22 -17.69 4.74
CA LEU A 398 16.16 -18.74 5.75
C LEU A 398 16.81 -20.04 5.26
N GLY A 399 17.93 -20.39 5.88
CA GLY A 399 18.66 -21.64 5.69
C GLY A 399 17.92 -22.85 6.30
N ARG A 400 18.52 -24.03 6.16
CA ARG A 400 17.98 -25.29 6.67
C ARG A 400 18.35 -25.48 8.14
N GLN A 401 17.43 -25.98 8.98
CA GLN A 401 17.64 -26.13 10.43
C GLN A 401 18.02 -24.80 11.12
N LYS A 402 17.49 -23.71 10.57
CA LYS A 402 17.73 -22.34 11.02
C LYS A 402 16.41 -21.70 11.43
N VAL A 403 16.50 -20.70 12.28
CA VAL A 403 15.39 -19.83 12.65
C VAL A 403 15.81 -18.38 12.52
N ALA A 404 14.89 -17.55 12.01
CA ALA A 404 14.99 -16.11 12.14
C ALA A 404 14.13 -15.69 13.33
N VAL A 405 14.69 -14.92 14.25
CA VAL A 405 13.99 -14.47 15.46
C VAL A 405 13.89 -12.95 15.42
N LEU A 406 12.68 -12.42 15.61
CA LEU A 406 12.47 -10.99 15.83
C LEU A 406 12.21 -10.73 17.30
N THR A 407 12.96 -9.82 17.88
CA THR A 407 12.76 -9.33 19.25
C THR A 407 12.49 -7.84 19.21
N GLY A 408 11.50 -7.37 19.94
CA GLY A 408 11.21 -5.94 20.06
C GLY A 408 10.21 -5.67 21.17
N GLN A 409 9.76 -4.43 21.26
CA GLN A 409 8.65 -4.00 22.10
C GLN A 409 7.45 -3.68 21.22
N LEU A 410 6.28 -4.20 21.55
CA LEU A 410 5.06 -3.89 20.85
C LEU A 410 4.49 -2.57 21.41
N PRO A 411 4.27 -1.53 20.59
CA PRO A 411 3.56 -0.33 21.02
C PRO A 411 2.15 -0.67 21.49
N THR A 412 1.55 0.15 22.35
CA THR A 412 0.13 -0.01 22.70
C THR A 412 -0.77 0.26 21.50
N PHE A 413 -1.88 -0.47 21.42
CA PHE A 413 -2.88 -0.39 20.35
C PHE A 413 -4.26 -0.65 20.96
N PRO A 414 -5.35 -0.18 20.32
CA PRO A 414 -6.70 -0.51 20.76
C PRO A 414 -7.00 -1.98 20.44
N ASP A 415 -7.19 -2.81 21.47
CA ASP A 415 -7.56 -4.22 21.30
C ASP A 415 -9.05 -4.35 20.97
N THR A 416 -9.35 -4.33 19.68
CA THR A 416 -10.71 -4.24 19.15
C THR A 416 -11.31 -5.56 18.71
N ARG A 417 -10.48 -6.55 18.37
CA ARG A 417 -10.88 -7.73 17.58
C ARG A 417 -11.84 -8.66 18.30
N GLY A 418 -11.87 -8.60 19.63
CA GLY A 418 -12.85 -9.26 20.49
C GLY A 418 -14.18 -8.52 20.63
N GLY A 419 -14.42 -7.44 19.88
CA GLY A 419 -15.65 -6.65 19.95
C GLY A 419 -15.69 -5.69 21.14
N THR A 420 -14.54 -5.19 21.59
CA THR A 420 -14.42 -4.22 22.70
C THR A 420 -15.38 -3.05 22.48
N PRO A 421 -16.21 -2.68 23.48
CA PRO A 421 -17.34 -1.77 23.28
C PRO A 421 -16.93 -0.31 23.08
N VAL A 422 -15.72 0.08 23.47
CA VAL A 422 -15.25 1.46 23.44
C VAL A 422 -13.97 1.54 22.61
N MET A 423 -13.84 2.61 21.83
CA MET A 423 -12.60 2.89 21.13
C MET A 423 -11.61 3.66 22.02
N GLU A 424 -10.49 3.04 22.36
CA GLU A 424 -9.44 3.65 23.19
C GLU A 424 -8.37 4.34 22.35
N THR A 425 -7.71 5.37 22.90
CA THR A 425 -6.47 5.97 22.37
C THR A 425 -5.28 5.05 22.65
N ALA A 426 -4.23 5.09 21.83
CA ALA A 426 -3.02 4.30 22.06
C ALA A 426 -1.80 4.93 21.36
N GLN A 427 -0.65 4.27 21.38
CA GLN A 427 0.56 4.76 20.68
C GLN A 427 0.45 4.64 19.16
N LEU A 428 -0.30 3.65 18.67
CA LEU A 428 -0.63 3.46 17.27
C LEU A 428 -2.02 2.82 17.14
N ARG A 429 -2.55 2.80 15.93
CA ARG A 429 -3.87 2.27 15.61
C ARG A 429 -3.82 0.82 15.15
N TYR A 430 -2.76 0.41 14.46
CA TYR A 430 -2.56 -0.96 13.98
C TYR A 430 -1.08 -1.26 13.68
N PHE A 431 -0.63 -2.47 14.02
CA PHE A 431 0.70 -2.97 13.70
C PHE A 431 0.65 -4.39 13.13
N SER A 432 1.45 -4.65 12.09
CA SER A 432 1.65 -6.01 11.56
C SER A 432 3.04 -6.23 11.02
N ILE A 433 3.46 -7.49 10.91
CA ILE A 433 4.66 -7.93 10.21
C ILE A 433 4.24 -8.99 9.18
N THR A 434 4.55 -8.75 7.91
CA THR A 434 4.20 -9.64 6.80
C THR A 434 5.44 -10.01 5.99
N GLY A 435 5.58 -11.28 5.64
CA GLY A 435 6.60 -11.78 4.72
C GLY A 435 6.04 -11.95 3.31
N TYR A 436 6.75 -11.46 2.30
CA TYR A 436 6.36 -11.60 0.89
C TYR A 436 7.38 -12.38 0.08
N ASP A 437 6.87 -13.20 -0.83
CA ASP A 437 7.66 -13.79 -1.92
C ASP A 437 8.28 -12.68 -2.79
N VAL A 438 9.60 -12.73 -2.97
CA VAL A 438 10.39 -11.78 -3.76
C VAL A 438 10.67 -12.25 -5.19
N SER A 439 10.19 -13.44 -5.56
CA SER A 439 10.45 -13.99 -6.89
C SER A 439 9.70 -13.25 -7.99
N VAL A 440 10.45 -12.64 -8.90
CA VAL A 440 9.92 -11.86 -10.04
C VAL A 440 9.48 -12.71 -11.22
N PHE A 441 9.78 -14.01 -11.21
CA PHE A 441 9.43 -14.97 -12.28
C PHE A 441 8.05 -15.61 -12.08
N ARG A 442 7.32 -15.22 -11.02
CA ARG A 442 6.04 -15.79 -10.61
C ARG A 442 4.88 -15.12 -11.34
N LYS A 443 3.76 -15.84 -11.48
CA LYS A 443 2.53 -15.24 -12.03
C LYS A 443 1.87 -14.29 -11.03
N THR A 444 1.99 -14.58 -9.73
CA THR A 444 1.64 -13.68 -8.64
C THR A 444 2.91 -13.05 -8.09
N LEU A 445 2.99 -11.72 -8.11
CA LEU A 445 4.10 -10.97 -7.50
C LEU A 445 3.72 -10.56 -6.08
N GLY A 446 4.71 -10.48 -5.19
CA GLY A 446 4.54 -9.96 -3.83
C GLY A 446 3.43 -10.67 -3.06
N SER A 447 3.34 -11.99 -3.18
CA SER A 447 2.32 -12.76 -2.45
C SER A 447 2.73 -12.86 -0.98
N ALA A 448 1.80 -12.61 -0.06
CA ALA A 448 2.06 -12.80 1.37
C ALA A 448 2.25 -14.29 1.66
N MET A 449 3.37 -14.65 2.28
CA MET A 449 3.71 -16.03 2.71
C MET A 449 3.28 -16.28 4.16
N HIS A 450 3.27 -15.23 4.96
CA HIS A 450 2.76 -15.22 6.33
C HIS A 450 2.51 -13.78 6.77
N SER A 451 1.70 -13.62 7.80
CA SER A 451 1.50 -12.34 8.46
C SER A 451 1.17 -12.59 9.93
N VAL A 452 1.54 -11.65 10.79
CA VAL A 452 1.13 -11.58 12.18
C VAL A 452 0.82 -10.13 12.52
N MET A 453 -0.32 -9.86 13.16
CA MET A 453 -0.68 -8.52 13.63
C MET A 453 -0.61 -8.42 15.17
N ASP A 454 -0.66 -7.19 15.67
CA ASP A 454 -0.47 -6.83 17.07
C ASP A 454 -1.17 -7.73 18.12
N ASP A 455 -2.47 -8.03 17.98
CA ASP A 455 -3.23 -8.87 18.93
C ASP A 455 -2.98 -10.38 18.80
N GLU A 456 -2.20 -10.79 17.79
CA GLU A 456 -1.73 -12.16 17.61
C GLU A 456 -0.31 -12.37 18.18
N ILE A 457 0.38 -11.29 18.55
CA ILE A 457 1.75 -11.34 19.07
C ILE A 457 1.71 -11.55 20.58
N ILE A 458 2.36 -12.63 21.02
CA ILE A 458 2.58 -12.93 22.43
C ILE A 458 3.64 -11.98 22.99
N ILE A 459 3.29 -11.30 24.08
CA ILE A 459 4.13 -10.30 24.75
C ILE A 459 4.26 -10.60 26.25
N ASP A 460 5.37 -10.16 26.85
CA ASP A 460 5.56 -10.15 28.30
C ASP A 460 4.92 -8.92 28.98
N GLU A 461 5.07 -8.83 30.31
CA GLU A 461 4.61 -7.71 31.14
C GLU A 461 5.18 -6.33 30.75
N ASN A 462 6.32 -6.30 30.04
CA ASN A 462 6.98 -5.10 29.53
C ASN A 462 6.66 -4.87 28.04
N ARG A 463 5.67 -5.60 27.49
CA ARG A 463 5.28 -5.61 26.07
C ARG A 463 6.40 -6.05 25.13
N LYS A 464 7.39 -6.79 25.62
CA LYS A 464 8.45 -7.37 24.78
C LYS A 464 7.95 -8.63 24.12
N TYR A 465 8.29 -8.83 22.85
CA TYR A 465 7.94 -10.03 22.10
C TYR A 465 9.17 -10.78 21.61
N ILE A 466 8.95 -12.07 21.37
CA ILE A 466 9.87 -12.97 20.66
C ILE A 466 9.03 -13.66 19.57
N ILE A 467 9.30 -13.34 18.31
CA ILE A 467 8.66 -13.98 17.16
C ILE A 467 9.69 -14.88 16.49
N VAL A 468 9.41 -16.17 16.40
CA VAL A 468 10.30 -17.16 15.77
C VAL A 468 9.70 -17.58 14.44
N TYR A 469 10.43 -17.26 13.37
CA TYR A 469 10.13 -17.72 12.02
C TYR A 469 10.95 -18.96 11.69
N SER A 470 10.26 -20.02 11.28
CA SER A 470 10.90 -21.23 10.75
C SER A 470 9.97 -21.96 9.79
N ARG A 471 10.51 -22.93 9.05
CA ARG A 471 9.66 -23.95 8.42
C ARG A 471 9.08 -24.88 9.50
N PRO A 472 7.94 -25.57 9.26
CA PRO A 472 7.32 -26.45 10.25
C PRO A 472 8.26 -27.56 10.74
N GLU A 473 9.04 -28.16 9.85
CA GLU A 473 10.05 -29.18 10.15
C GLU A 473 11.23 -28.67 11.00
N ASP A 474 11.53 -27.38 10.87
CA ASP A 474 12.61 -26.69 11.57
C ASP A 474 12.14 -25.97 12.84
N ARG A 475 10.85 -26.06 13.20
CA ARG A 475 10.31 -25.43 14.41
C ARG A 475 11.04 -25.94 15.67
N PRO A 476 11.68 -25.05 16.45
CA PRO A 476 12.25 -25.42 17.75
C PRO A 476 11.18 -25.96 18.70
N ALA A 477 11.47 -27.03 19.43
CA ALA A 477 10.51 -27.63 20.36
C ALA A 477 10.04 -26.67 21.47
N ASN A 478 10.86 -25.69 21.83
CA ASN A 478 10.56 -24.66 22.83
C ASN A 478 9.99 -23.37 22.25
N ALA A 479 9.77 -23.25 20.93
CA ALA A 479 9.07 -22.12 20.32
C ALA A 479 7.54 -22.29 20.46
N THR A 480 7.04 -22.05 21.68
CA THR A 480 5.65 -22.27 22.10
C THR A 480 5.08 -21.04 22.78
N ALA A 481 3.75 -20.93 22.78
CA ALA A 481 3.05 -19.83 23.42
C ALA A 481 3.29 -19.81 24.94
N GLU A 482 3.36 -20.98 25.55
CA GLU A 482 3.66 -21.17 26.98
C GLU A 482 5.05 -20.63 27.37
N ASN A 483 5.99 -20.62 26.43
CA ASN A 483 7.33 -20.05 26.61
C ASN A 483 7.42 -18.58 26.15
N GLY A 484 6.29 -17.92 25.89
CA GLY A 484 6.25 -16.52 25.46
C GLY A 484 6.65 -16.29 24.00
N VAL A 485 6.61 -17.33 23.14
CA VAL A 485 7.04 -17.26 21.75
C VAL A 485 5.87 -17.29 20.79
N THR A 486 5.82 -16.29 19.91
CA THR A 486 4.97 -16.31 18.72
C THR A 486 5.69 -17.08 17.62
N TRP A 487 5.26 -18.29 17.29
CA TRP A 487 5.84 -19.04 16.17
C TRP A 487 5.08 -18.75 14.89
N VAL A 488 5.80 -18.38 13.83
CA VAL A 488 5.24 -18.10 12.51
C VAL A 488 5.86 -19.05 11.49
N ASN A 489 5.01 -19.70 10.70
CA ASN A 489 5.47 -20.51 9.58
C ASN A 489 6.05 -19.59 8.50
N TRP A 490 7.35 -19.70 8.26
CA TRP A 490 8.04 -18.95 7.20
C TRP A 490 7.48 -19.28 5.81
N GLY A 491 7.01 -20.50 5.58
CA GLY A 491 6.60 -20.97 4.27
C GLY A 491 7.75 -21.59 3.46
N PRO A 492 7.48 -21.98 2.21
CA PRO A 492 8.38 -22.85 1.44
C PRO A 492 9.49 -22.12 0.67
N THR A 493 9.49 -20.78 0.66
CA THR A 493 10.51 -19.99 -0.01
C THR A 493 11.76 -19.81 0.86
N SER A 494 12.88 -19.52 0.23
CA SER A 494 14.15 -19.19 0.88
C SER A 494 14.21 -17.73 1.28
N ASP A 495 13.85 -16.86 0.34
CA ASP A 495 14.01 -15.41 0.45
C ASP A 495 12.65 -14.76 0.55
N GLN A 496 12.53 -13.80 1.45
CA GLN A 496 11.35 -12.97 1.60
C GLN A 496 11.71 -11.53 1.90
N SER A 497 10.82 -10.62 1.52
CA SER A 497 10.80 -9.27 2.06
C SER A 497 9.89 -9.27 3.28
N LEU A 498 10.44 -8.94 4.44
CA LEU A 498 9.67 -8.66 5.64
C LEU A 498 9.31 -7.19 5.62
N THR A 499 8.02 -6.88 5.74
CA THR A 499 7.53 -5.51 5.93
C THR A 499 6.72 -5.46 7.20
N PHE A 500 7.05 -4.52 8.08
CA PHE A 500 6.15 -4.17 9.16
C PHE A 500 5.46 -2.83 8.91
N ARG A 501 4.21 -2.77 9.35
CA ARG A 501 3.33 -1.60 9.21
C ARG A 501 3.17 -0.94 10.57
N TRP A 502 3.36 0.36 10.61
CA TRP A 502 3.04 1.19 11.76
C TRP A 502 1.93 2.16 11.36
N LEU A 503 0.70 1.90 11.78
CA LEU A 503 -0.45 2.74 11.42
C LEU A 503 -0.70 3.78 12.51
N SER A 504 -0.43 5.05 12.22
CA SER A 504 -0.68 6.20 13.09
C SER A 504 -1.88 7.00 12.59
N VAL A 505 -2.79 7.36 13.50
CA VAL A 505 -3.88 8.31 13.22
C VAL A 505 -3.81 9.37 14.30
N GLY A 506 -2.99 10.39 14.06
CA GLY A 506 -2.67 11.42 15.04
C GLY A 506 -3.80 12.43 15.24
N PRO A 507 -3.95 13.02 16.44
CA PRO A 507 -3.09 12.81 17.62
C PRO A 507 -3.51 11.63 18.51
N GLU A 508 -4.65 11.00 18.26
CA GLU A 508 -5.25 10.01 19.18
C GLU A 508 -4.52 8.65 19.20
N TRP A 509 -3.88 8.28 18.09
CA TRP A 509 -3.12 7.05 17.89
C TRP A 509 -1.74 7.36 17.33
N GLU A 510 -0.97 8.11 18.10
CA GLU A 510 0.36 8.57 17.75
C GLU A 510 1.23 8.68 19.02
N SER A 511 2.52 8.36 18.89
CA SER A 511 3.50 8.54 19.95
C SER A 511 4.84 8.96 19.39
N SER A 512 5.70 9.56 20.23
CA SER A 512 7.12 9.77 19.91
C SER A 512 8.00 8.75 20.66
N PRO A 513 8.98 8.10 20.01
CA PRO A 513 9.31 8.24 18.59
C PRO A 513 8.23 7.65 17.68
N ASN A 514 8.02 8.27 16.51
CA ASN A 514 7.14 7.83 15.45
C ASN A 514 7.95 7.56 14.18
N PRO A 515 7.64 6.52 13.38
CA PRO A 515 8.32 6.33 12.10
C PRO A 515 7.81 7.23 10.96
N HIS A 516 6.79 8.07 11.21
CA HIS A 516 6.20 8.99 10.22
C HIS A 516 7.23 9.97 9.63
N GLU A 517 7.01 10.44 8.40
CA GLU A 517 7.96 11.29 7.65
C GLU A 517 8.32 12.63 8.27
N GLU A 518 7.57 13.11 9.25
CA GLU A 518 7.94 14.30 10.02
C GLU A 518 9.17 14.05 10.92
N GLU A 519 9.32 12.82 11.44
CA GLU A 519 10.48 12.42 12.24
C GLU A 519 11.52 11.65 11.40
N LEU A 520 11.08 10.88 10.42
CA LEU A 520 11.92 10.08 9.51
C LEU A 520 11.70 10.50 8.05
N PRO A 521 12.21 11.65 7.62
CA PRO A 521 11.92 12.21 6.31
C PRO A 521 12.63 11.44 5.19
N TYR A 522 12.09 11.61 3.98
CA TYR A 522 12.60 11.04 2.73
C TYR A 522 14.13 11.13 2.62
N ALA A 523 14.70 12.31 2.88
CA ALA A 523 16.12 12.56 2.68
C ALA A 523 17.07 11.66 3.51
N THR A 524 16.66 11.26 4.71
CA THR A 524 17.55 10.58 5.68
C THR A 524 17.13 9.15 6.00
N ALA A 525 15.83 8.82 5.89
CA ALA A 525 15.32 7.49 6.25
C ALA A 525 15.17 6.52 5.07
N ASP A 526 15.19 7.04 3.84
CA ASP A 526 15.13 6.28 2.60
C ASP A 526 16.54 5.86 2.15
N LEU A 527 16.72 4.61 1.70
CA LEU A 527 18.04 4.08 1.32
C LEU A 527 18.70 4.88 0.19
N ALA A 528 17.91 5.39 -0.75
CA ALA A 528 18.39 6.22 -1.85
C ALA A 528 18.21 7.73 -1.59
N GLY A 529 17.88 8.15 -0.37
CA GLY A 529 17.80 9.54 0.05
C GLY A 529 19.14 10.27 -0.06
N SER A 530 19.13 11.57 -0.33
CA SER A 530 20.36 12.35 -0.58
C SER A 530 21.30 12.47 0.63
N ARG A 531 20.78 12.17 1.83
CA ARG A 531 21.50 12.21 3.11
C ARG A 531 21.16 11.00 3.97
N TYR A 532 21.03 9.83 3.34
CA TYR A 532 20.68 8.59 4.03
C TYR A 532 21.55 8.40 5.30
N ASP A 533 20.88 8.18 6.42
CA ASP A 533 21.49 7.96 7.72
C ASP A 533 21.14 6.56 8.23
N GLU A 534 22.09 5.64 8.07
CA GLU A 534 21.94 4.25 8.50
C GLU A 534 21.72 4.11 10.01
N THR A 535 22.04 5.12 10.82
CA THR A 535 21.87 5.05 12.28
C THR A 535 20.42 5.19 12.72
N LEU A 536 19.53 5.68 11.85
CA LEU A 536 18.10 5.85 12.16
C LEU A 536 17.36 4.51 12.19
N LEU A 537 17.49 3.71 11.12
CA LEU A 537 16.80 2.42 10.95
C LEU A 537 17.72 1.30 10.40
N GLY A 538 18.79 1.68 9.69
CA GLY A 538 19.59 0.80 8.85
C GLY A 538 20.46 -0.20 9.61
N GLY A 539 20.76 0.06 10.88
CA GLY A 539 21.49 -0.86 11.76
C GLY A 539 20.58 -1.86 12.47
N ASN A 540 21.00 -3.12 12.60
CA ASN A 540 20.30 -4.15 13.36
C ASN A 540 20.47 -3.99 14.89
N THR A 541 19.90 -2.93 15.45
CA THR A 541 20.11 -2.50 16.83
C THR A 541 18.87 -1.78 17.37
N HIS A 542 18.73 -1.70 18.70
CA HIS A 542 17.72 -0.87 19.37
C HIS A 542 18.22 0.54 19.71
N THR A 543 19.33 0.99 19.11
CA THR A 543 19.88 2.34 19.34
C THR A 543 19.41 3.36 18.30
N GLY A 544 18.67 2.92 17.28
CA GLY A 544 18.10 3.78 16.25
C GLY A 544 16.89 4.58 16.73
N HIS A 545 16.23 5.28 15.80
CA HIS A 545 15.16 6.25 16.09
C HIS A 545 14.01 5.67 16.91
N LEU A 546 13.52 4.49 16.52
CA LEU A 546 12.40 3.82 17.21
C LEU A 546 12.83 3.04 18.46
N GLY A 547 14.12 3.00 18.79
CA GLY A 547 14.63 2.24 19.92
C GLY A 547 14.23 0.76 19.86
N GLU A 548 13.65 0.25 20.95
CA GLU A 548 13.18 -1.13 21.05
C GLU A 548 11.87 -1.40 20.30
N TYR A 549 11.20 -0.37 19.76
CA TYR A 549 10.05 -0.57 18.86
C TYR A 549 10.48 -0.99 17.44
N LEU A 550 11.73 -0.75 17.04
CA LEU A 550 12.28 -1.34 15.81
C LEU A 550 12.64 -2.81 16.10
N PRO A 551 12.09 -3.80 15.37
CA PRO A 551 12.42 -5.19 15.64
C PRO A 551 13.91 -5.46 15.39
N LYS A 552 14.62 -6.02 16.36
CA LYS A 552 15.96 -6.57 16.13
C LYS A 552 15.86 -7.99 15.60
N VAL A 553 16.73 -8.32 14.65
CA VAL A 553 16.76 -9.59 13.93
C VAL A 553 17.89 -10.44 14.47
N HIS A 554 17.58 -11.69 14.81
CA HIS A 554 18.55 -12.72 15.13
C HIS A 554 18.42 -13.87 14.15
N TYR A 555 19.52 -14.60 13.96
CA TYR A 555 19.56 -15.75 13.07
C TYR A 555 20.36 -16.87 13.71
N LEU A 556 19.68 -17.98 14.02
CA LEU A 556 20.20 -19.02 14.90
C LEU A 556 20.03 -20.39 14.27
N LYS A 557 20.84 -21.36 14.70
CA LYS A 557 20.48 -22.77 14.47
C LYS A 557 19.28 -23.12 15.35
N LYS A 558 18.42 -24.00 14.85
CA LYS A 558 17.31 -24.58 15.62
C LYS A 558 17.78 -25.08 16.99
N LEU A 559 18.88 -25.85 17.01
CA LEU A 559 19.43 -26.44 18.24
C LEU A 559 19.90 -25.39 19.25
N ASP A 560 20.43 -24.25 18.78
CA ASP A 560 20.90 -23.19 19.67
C ASP A 560 19.70 -22.49 20.35
N PHE A 561 18.59 -22.33 19.62
CA PHE A 561 17.35 -21.84 20.21
C PHE A 561 16.74 -22.86 21.19
N GLU A 562 16.76 -24.16 20.86
CA GLU A 562 16.29 -25.23 21.76
C GLU A 562 17.10 -25.32 23.05
N ALA A 563 18.40 -25.00 23.00
CA ALA A 563 19.28 -24.98 24.16
C ALA A 563 18.90 -23.91 25.21
N LEU A 564 18.10 -22.90 24.84
CA LEU A 564 17.54 -21.93 25.78
C LEU A 564 16.55 -22.56 26.79
N GLY A 565 16.02 -23.75 26.48
CA GLY A 565 15.06 -24.45 27.33
C GLY A 565 13.68 -23.79 27.34
N ALA A 566 12.91 -23.99 28.41
CA ALA A 566 11.51 -23.55 28.52
C ALA A 566 11.32 -22.29 29.38
N SER A 567 12.40 -21.65 29.84
CA SER A 567 12.32 -20.52 30.77
C SER A 567 13.40 -19.49 30.48
N PHE A 568 13.50 -19.09 29.21
CA PHE A 568 14.36 -18.01 28.77
C PHE A 568 13.58 -16.71 28.69
N ARG A 569 14.31 -15.60 28.79
CA ARG A 569 13.79 -14.25 28.68
C ARG A 569 14.19 -13.66 27.34
N TYR A 570 13.54 -12.54 27.02
CA TYR A 570 13.91 -11.67 25.91
C TYR A 570 15.43 -11.42 25.79
N SER A 571 16.10 -11.13 26.92
CA SER A 571 17.53 -10.84 26.97
C SER A 571 18.44 -12.04 26.73
N ASP A 572 17.89 -13.24 26.75
CA ASP A 572 18.65 -14.49 26.64
C ASP A 572 18.74 -14.96 25.17
N ILE A 573 18.03 -14.30 24.24
CA ILE A 573 18.15 -14.56 22.80
C ILE A 573 19.57 -14.19 22.33
N PRO A 574 20.33 -15.14 21.75
CA PRO A 574 21.68 -14.86 21.29
C PRO A 574 21.70 -13.86 20.13
N GLU A 575 22.66 -12.95 20.19
CA GLU A 575 22.96 -11.97 19.16
C GLU A 575 23.40 -12.63 17.84
N TRP A 576 22.97 -12.08 16.71
CA TRP A 576 23.46 -12.50 15.40
C TRP A 576 24.76 -11.76 15.07
N THR A 577 25.87 -12.49 14.98
CA THR A 577 27.21 -11.90 14.81
C THR A 577 27.96 -12.34 13.56
N ASP A 578 27.50 -13.38 12.86
CA ASP A 578 28.21 -14.04 11.75
C ASP A 578 27.36 -14.26 10.49
#